data_AF-A0AAN9PL65-F1
#
_entry.id   AF-A0AAN9PL65-F1
#
_cell.length_a   1.000
_cell.length_b   1.000
_cell.length_c   1.000
_cell.angle_alpha   90.00
_cell.angle_beta   90.00
_cell.angle_gamma   90.00
#
_symmetry.space_group_name_H-M   'P 1'
#
loop_
_entity.id
_entity.type
_entity.pdbx_description
1 polymer ?
#
loop_
_entity_poly.entity_id
_entity_poly.type
_entity_poly.pdbx_seq_one_letter_code
_entity_poly.pdbx_strand_id
1 'polypeptide(L)'
;MIRCSRPHTVLLGHFSPTTSTGGLPCKLEGIVACPIENGYRNKCEFRVGYSLEGKMAVGFMLGNFREGVTIVEEVVDYPNVPMIACKYAAIFQEFLQHNDLPVWNRFKNIGF
;
A
#
# COMPACT_ATOMS: atom_id res chain seq x y z
N MET A 1 2.21 -1.62 -14.93
CA MET A 1 3.28 -2.64 -15.05
C MET A 1 4.12 -2.29 -16.27
N ILE A 2 5.43 -2.05 -16.13
CA ILE A 2 6.31 -1.82 -17.30
C ILE A 2 6.65 -3.20 -17.89
N ARG A 3 6.23 -3.45 -19.14
CA ARG A 3 6.56 -4.69 -19.85
C ARG A 3 7.79 -4.45 -20.72
N CYS A 4 8.79 -5.33 -20.61
CA CYS A 4 9.85 -5.48 -21.60
C CYS A 4 9.57 -6.78 -22.36
N SER A 5 9.37 -6.67 -23.66
CA SER A 5 9.18 -7.80 -24.56
C SER A 5 10.56 -8.41 -24.86
N ARG A 6 10.94 -9.46 -24.12
CA ARG A 6 12.06 -10.32 -24.56
C ARG A 6 11.51 -11.34 -25.55
N PRO A 7 11.99 -11.40 -26.81
CA PRO A 7 11.72 -12.56 -27.65
C PRO A 7 12.35 -13.79 -26.99
N HIS A 8 11.63 -14.92 -27.01
CA HIS A 8 12.11 -16.21 -26.54
C HIS A 8 13.24 -16.72 -27.44
N THR A 9 14.45 -16.17 -27.27
CA THR A 9 15.66 -16.73 -27.85
C THR A 9 16.72 -16.77 -26.77
N VAL A 10 16.92 -17.97 -26.21
CA VAL A 10 18.12 -18.27 -25.43
C VAL A 10 19.25 -18.43 -26.44
N LEU A 11 19.99 -17.36 -26.73
CA LEU A 11 21.27 -17.48 -27.43
C LEU A 11 22.34 -16.72 -26.65
N LEU A 12 23.41 -17.46 -26.38
CA LEU A 12 24.67 -17.00 -25.83
C LEU A 12 25.20 -15.77 -26.58
N GLY A 13 25.76 -14.83 -25.80
CA GLY A 13 26.85 -13.96 -26.26
C GLY A 13 26.44 -12.66 -26.97
N HIS A 14 27.16 -11.60 -26.61
CA HIS A 14 27.21 -10.26 -27.22
C HIS A 14 26.11 -9.27 -26.80
N PHE A 15 26.39 -8.53 -25.71
CA PHE A 15 25.91 -7.16 -25.55
C PHE A 15 26.52 -6.32 -26.69
N SER A 16 25.83 -6.23 -27.83
CA SER A 16 26.19 -5.28 -28.87
C SER A 16 25.77 -3.88 -28.40
N PRO A 17 26.60 -2.83 -28.56
CA PRO A 17 26.22 -1.49 -28.16
C PRO A 17 25.02 -1.03 -29.01
N THR A 18 23.86 -0.92 -28.36
CA THR A 18 22.58 -0.70 -29.03
C THR A 18 22.45 0.76 -29.46
N THR A 19 22.87 1.08 -30.68
CA THR A 19 22.65 2.41 -31.29
C THR A 19 21.18 2.63 -31.71
N SER A 20 20.39 1.58 -31.89
CA SER A 20 19.01 1.65 -32.41
C SER A 20 17.89 1.81 -31.36
N THR A 21 18.15 1.54 -30.07
CA THR A 21 17.16 1.59 -28.98
C THR A 21 17.45 2.67 -27.94
N GLY A 22 18.23 3.70 -28.29
CA GLY A 22 18.57 4.80 -27.36
C GLY A 22 19.33 4.33 -26.11
N GLY A 23 20.10 3.25 -26.21
CA GLY A 23 20.86 2.67 -25.08
C GLY A 23 20.09 1.67 -24.22
N LEU A 24 18.84 1.30 -24.56
CA LEU A 24 18.08 0.29 -23.83
C LEU A 24 18.34 -1.14 -24.36
N PRO A 25 18.43 -2.16 -23.48
CA PRO A 25 18.68 -3.54 -23.87
C PRO A 25 17.48 -4.22 -24.56
N CYS A 26 16.29 -3.62 -24.51
CA CYS A 26 15.08 -4.07 -25.18
C CYS A 26 14.18 -2.88 -25.52
N LYS A 27 13.20 -3.10 -26.41
CA LYS A 27 12.15 -2.12 -26.68
C LYS A 27 11.33 -1.88 -25.41
N LEU A 28 11.22 -0.62 -25.00
CA LEU A 28 10.31 -0.21 -23.94
C LEU A 28 8.89 -0.18 -24.50
N GLU A 29 8.04 -1.10 -24.02
CA GLU A 29 6.61 -1.06 -24.37
C GLU A 29 5.89 0.02 -23.57
N GLY A 30 4.76 0.49 -24.11
CA GLY A 30 3.91 1.49 -23.45
C GLY A 30 3.34 1.02 -22.10
N ILE A 31 2.84 1.97 -21.32
CA ILE A 31 2.19 1.69 -20.04
C ILE A 31 0.86 0.96 -20.30
N VAL A 32 0.69 -0.22 -19.68
CA VAL A 32 -0.60 -0.92 -19.67
C VAL A 32 -1.43 -0.39 -18.50
N ALA A 33 -2.55 0.25 -18.82
CA ALA A 33 -3.51 0.77 -17.85
C ALA A 33 -4.19 -0.36 -17.06
N CYS A 34 -4.65 -0.05 -15.86
CA CYS A 34 -5.44 -0.98 -15.07
C CYS A 34 -6.85 -1.11 -15.68
N PRO A 35 -7.44 -2.31 -15.76
CA PRO A 35 -8.83 -2.45 -16.21
C PRO A 35 -9.84 -1.87 -15.22
N ILE A 36 -9.43 -1.68 -13.95
CA ILE A 36 -10.27 -1.17 -12.87
C ILE A 36 -9.48 -0.09 -12.12
N GLU A 37 -10.02 1.11 -12.04
CA GLU A 37 -9.36 2.25 -11.39
C GLU A 37 -9.68 2.36 -9.89
N ASN A 38 -10.87 1.90 -9.48
CA ASN A 38 -11.34 1.97 -8.09
C ASN A 38 -11.47 0.59 -7.43
N GLY A 39 -11.10 0.48 -6.16
CA GLY A 39 -11.21 -0.73 -5.35
C GLY A 39 -10.34 -1.89 -5.84
N TYR A 40 -9.28 -1.62 -6.61
CA TYR A 40 -8.46 -2.65 -7.24
C TYR A 40 -7.56 -3.43 -6.26
N ARG A 41 -7.37 -2.94 -5.02
CA ARG A 41 -6.56 -3.66 -4.02
C ARG A 41 -7.28 -4.93 -3.56
N ASN A 42 -6.63 -6.08 -3.72
CA ASN A 42 -7.07 -7.35 -3.16
C ASN A 42 -6.55 -7.61 -1.74
N LYS A 43 -5.59 -6.82 -1.27
CA LYS A 43 -5.06 -6.85 0.11
C LYS A 43 -4.92 -5.42 0.64
N CYS A 44 -5.43 -5.22 1.85
CA CYS A 44 -5.24 -4.00 2.62
C CYS A 44 -4.64 -4.33 3.98
N GLU A 45 -3.73 -3.47 4.43
CA GLU A 45 -3.10 -3.55 5.75
C GLU A 45 -3.46 -2.27 6.49
N PHE A 46 -4.13 -2.42 7.62
CA PHE A 46 -4.58 -1.32 8.46
C PHE A 46 -3.81 -1.32 9.77
N ARG A 47 -3.55 -0.13 10.29
CA ARG A 47 -3.00 0.06 11.64
C ARG A 47 -4.11 0.39 12.62
N VAL A 48 -3.92 -0.03 13.86
CA VAL A 48 -4.67 0.45 15.01
C VAL A 48 -3.86 1.56 15.66
N GLY A 49 -4.51 2.67 15.99
CA GLY A 49 -3.85 3.82 16.60
C GLY A 49 -4.85 4.81 17.19
N TYR A 50 -4.38 6.02 17.40
CA TYR A 50 -5.22 7.13 17.82
C TYR A 50 -5.37 8.13 16.68
N SER A 51 -6.58 8.66 16.50
CA SER A 51 -6.85 9.78 15.61
C SER A 51 -6.26 11.09 16.15
N LEU A 52 -6.38 12.17 15.38
CA LEU A 52 -6.02 13.52 15.82
C LEU A 52 -6.76 13.94 17.10
N GLU A 53 -7.99 13.47 17.26
CA GLU A 53 -8.87 13.73 18.40
C GLU A 53 -8.60 12.80 19.59
N GLY A 54 -7.59 11.92 19.50
CA GLY A 54 -7.26 10.95 20.55
C GLY A 54 -8.23 9.77 20.65
N LYS A 55 -9.08 9.55 19.64
CA LYS A 55 -10.00 8.40 19.61
C LYS A 55 -9.31 7.19 19.00
N MET A 56 -9.64 6.00 19.48
CA MET A 56 -9.13 4.77 18.87
C MET A 56 -9.66 4.63 17.44
N ALA A 57 -8.74 4.45 16.50
CA ALA A 57 -9.01 4.41 15.08
C ALA A 57 -8.30 3.23 14.40
N VAL A 58 -8.93 2.69 13.35
CA VAL A 58 -8.35 1.67 12.47
C VAL A 58 -8.24 2.22 11.06
N GLY A 59 -7.01 2.31 10.55
CA GLY A 59 -6.78 2.72 9.17
C GLY A 59 -5.33 3.01 8.83
N PHE A 60 -5.05 4.15 8.21
CA PHE A 60 -3.72 4.45 7.69
C PHE A 60 -2.95 5.41 8.60
N MET A 61 -1.65 5.17 8.72
CA MET A 61 -0.78 6.06 9.47
C MET A 61 -0.58 7.36 8.69
N LEU A 62 -0.88 8.47 9.34
CA LEU A 62 -0.56 9.80 8.86
C LEU A 62 0.69 10.34 9.55
N GLY A 63 1.51 11.06 8.79
CA GLY A 63 2.68 11.77 9.29
C GLY A 63 4.00 10.99 9.25
N ASN A 64 5.08 11.68 9.62
CA ASN A 64 6.42 11.13 9.61
C ASN A 64 6.75 10.48 10.96
N PHE A 65 6.96 9.17 10.95
CA PHE A 65 7.34 8.40 12.14
C PHE A 65 8.59 8.97 12.85
N ARG A 66 9.56 9.52 12.11
CA ARG A 66 10.79 10.09 12.69
C ARG A 66 10.53 11.25 13.64
N GLU A 67 9.41 11.94 13.48
CA GLU A 67 9.03 13.11 14.27
C GLU A 67 8.13 12.74 15.47
N GLY A 68 7.94 11.45 15.74
CA GLY A 68 7.11 11.03 16.87
C GLY A 68 5.61 10.90 16.53
N VAL A 69 5.21 11.23 15.30
CA VAL A 69 3.80 11.29 14.90
C VAL A 69 3.29 9.89 14.53
N THR A 70 2.31 9.40 15.29
CA THR A 70 1.67 8.08 15.08
C THR A 70 0.15 8.21 15.00
N ILE A 71 -0.32 9.21 14.27
CA ILE A 71 -1.74 9.43 14.05
C ILE A 71 -2.24 8.37 13.07
N VAL A 72 -3.41 7.81 13.36
CA VAL A 72 -4.12 6.90 12.46
C VAL A 72 -5.41 7.57 11.99
N GLU A 73 -5.55 7.66 10.67
CA GLU A 73 -6.75 8.11 10.00
C GLU A 73 -7.66 6.92 9.69
N GLU A 74 -8.95 7.08 9.98
CA GLU A 74 -9.96 6.07 9.70
C GLU A 74 -10.15 5.86 8.19
N VAL A 75 -10.43 4.61 7.80
CA VAL A 75 -10.61 4.27 6.39
C VAL A 75 -11.98 4.68 5.88
N VAL A 76 -12.11 5.91 5.36
CA VAL A 76 -13.33 6.41 4.73
C VAL A 76 -13.11 6.62 3.24
N ASP A 77 -13.78 5.80 2.42
CA ASP A 77 -13.93 5.97 0.96
C ASP A 77 -12.65 6.27 0.16
N TYR A 78 -11.65 5.38 0.26
CA TYR A 78 -10.41 5.50 -0.52
C TYR A 78 -10.56 4.87 -1.92
N PRO A 79 -10.23 5.59 -3.01
CA PRO A 79 -10.40 5.10 -4.38
C PRO A 79 -9.75 3.76 -4.65
N ASN A 80 -8.58 3.48 -4.07
CA ASN A 80 -7.83 2.25 -4.30
C ASN A 80 -8.24 1.09 -3.38
N VAL A 81 -9.03 1.34 -2.32
CA VAL A 81 -9.42 0.35 -1.32
C VAL A 81 -10.84 -0.13 -1.63
N PRO A 82 -11.09 -1.45 -1.71
CA PRO A 82 -12.45 -1.92 -1.96
C PRO A 82 -13.34 -1.66 -0.73
N MET A 83 -14.61 -1.33 -0.95
CA MET A 83 -15.56 -1.06 0.14
C MET A 83 -15.63 -2.17 1.19
N ILE A 84 -15.43 -3.43 0.78
CA ILE A 84 -15.42 -4.56 1.71
C ILE A 84 -14.28 -4.46 2.74
N ALA A 85 -13.10 -3.97 2.34
CA ALA A 85 -11.99 -3.78 3.25
C ALA A 85 -12.27 -2.62 4.22
N CYS A 86 -12.91 -1.53 3.76
CA CYS A 86 -13.37 -0.46 4.63
C CYS A 86 -14.38 -0.97 5.68
N LYS A 87 -15.32 -1.84 5.27
CA LYS A 87 -16.27 -2.47 6.20
C LYS A 87 -15.57 -3.31 7.27
N TYR A 88 -14.58 -4.11 6.90
CA TYR A 88 -13.81 -4.88 7.88
C TYR A 88 -13.04 -3.98 8.86
N ALA A 89 -12.45 -2.87 8.37
CA ALA A 89 -11.79 -1.90 9.24
C ALA A 89 -12.78 -1.27 10.24
N ALA A 90 -13.98 -0.89 9.77
CA ALA A 90 -15.02 -0.32 10.62
C ALA A 90 -15.53 -1.31 11.69
N ILE A 91 -15.80 -2.57 11.30
CA ILE A 91 -16.20 -3.63 12.26
C ILE A 91 -15.10 -3.85 13.31
N PHE A 92 -13.84 -3.86 12.90
CA PHE A 92 -12.72 -4.05 13.83
C PHE A 92 -12.53 -2.84 14.75
N GLN A 93 -12.71 -1.62 14.24
CA GLN A 93 -12.71 -0.40 15.04
C GLN A 93 -13.82 -0.43 16.10
N GLU A 94 -15.04 -0.78 15.71
CA GLU A 94 -16.17 -0.92 16.63
C GLU A 94 -15.87 -1.99 17.68
N PHE A 95 -15.36 -3.15 17.27
CA PHE A 95 -14.95 -4.21 18.21
C PHE A 95 -13.95 -3.68 19.23
N LEU A 96 -12.89 -3.01 18.79
CA LEU A 96 -11.89 -2.46 19.70
C LEU A 96 -12.49 -1.42 20.64
N GLN A 97 -13.39 -0.55 20.17
CA GLN A 97 -14.00 0.49 21.01
C GLN A 97 -14.88 -0.08 22.14
N HIS A 98 -15.39 -1.31 21.98
CA HIS A 98 -16.15 -2.02 23.02
C HIS A 98 -15.27 -2.88 23.94
N ASN A 99 -13.96 -2.99 23.68
CA ASN A 99 -13.03 -3.79 24.46
C ASN A 99 -11.90 -2.91 25.05
N ASP A 100 -11.48 -3.18 26.28
CA ASP A 100 -10.38 -2.45 26.93
C ASP A 100 -8.99 -2.94 26.47
N LEU A 101 -8.80 -3.18 25.16
CA LEU A 101 -7.53 -3.62 24.61
C LEU A 101 -6.60 -2.42 24.39
N PRO A 102 -5.38 -2.43 24.96
CA PRO A 102 -4.45 -1.31 24.81
C PRO A 102 -3.89 -1.25 23.39
N VAL A 103 -4.06 -0.11 22.73
CA VAL A 103 -3.45 0.19 21.43
C VAL A 103 -1.93 0.07 21.50
N TRP A 104 -1.34 -0.62 20.52
CA TRP A 104 0.11 -0.75 20.39
C TRP A 104 0.83 0.60 20.29
N ASN A 105 1.71 0.87 21.26
CA ASN A 105 2.59 2.03 21.28
C ASN A 105 4.00 1.63 20.86
N ARG A 106 4.44 2.09 19.68
CA ARG A 106 5.75 1.75 19.13
C ARG A 106 6.94 2.33 19.92
N PHE A 107 6.79 3.49 20.57
CA PHE A 107 7.89 4.10 21.33
C PHE A 107 8.19 3.33 22.60
N LYS A 108 7.11 2.91 23.29
CA LYS A 108 7.21 2.14 24.53
C LYS A 108 7.30 0.63 24.27
N ASN A 109 6.98 0.18 23.06
CA ASN A 109 6.91 -1.22 22.67
C ASN A 109 5.97 -2.03 23.59
N ILE A 110 4.82 -1.43 23.91
CA ILE A 110 3.77 -2.00 24.77
C ILE A 110 2.42 -1.91 24.07
N GLY A 111 1.48 -2.75 24.50
CA GLY A 111 0.14 -2.87 23.95
C GLY A 111 -0.12 -4.29 23.49
N PHE A 112 -1.31 -4.50 22.93
CA PHE A 112 -1.71 -5.75 22.29
C PHE A 112 -1.30 -5.76 20.81
#